data_AF-A0A356E9G7-F1
#
_entry.id   AF-A0A356E9G7-F1
#
_cell.length_a   1.000
_cell.length_b   1.000
_cell.length_c   1.000
_cell.angle_alpha   90.00
_cell.angle_beta   90.00
_cell.angle_gamma   90.00
#
_symmetry.space_group_name_H-M   'P 1'
#
loop_
_entity.id
_entity.type
_entity.pdbx_description
1 polymer ?
#
loop_
_entity_poly.entity_id
_entity_poly.type
_entity_poly.pdbx_seq_one_letter_code
_entity_poly.pdbx_strand_id
1 'polypeptide(L)' 'IKNVKQILEAIPSVESAEVTLNFAKINGESDARVLIEAIVNAGYGAQAAQPDFVLSLSGLSCG' A
#
# COMPACT_ATOMS: atom_id res chain seq x y z
N ILE A 1 3.65 -1.58 -15.68
CA ILE A 1 2.99 -1.73 -14.36
C ILE A 1 3.40 -3.00 -13.62
N LYS A 2 3.66 -4.14 -14.28
CA LYS A 2 4.07 -5.41 -13.63
C LYS A 2 5.25 -5.26 -12.65
N ASN A 3 6.20 -4.38 -12.94
CA ASN A 3 7.39 -4.18 -12.11
C ASN A 3 7.07 -3.68 -10.70
N VAL A 4 6.18 -2.69 -10.54
CA VAL A 4 5.86 -2.09 -9.22
C VAL A 4 5.19 -3.11 -8.30
N LYS A 5 4.27 -3.91 -8.85
CA LYS A 5 3.62 -4.99 -8.09
C LYS A 5 4.65 -6.00 -7.57
N GLN A 6 5.57 -6.45 -8.42
CA GLN A 6 6.60 -7.42 -8.02
C GLN A 6 7.56 -6.86 -6.97
N ILE A 7 7.90 -5.57 -7.05
CA ILE A 7 8.73 -4.90 -6.04
C ILE A 7 8.03 -4.89 -4.69
N LEU A 8 6.75 -4.55 -4.65
CA LEU A 8 5.96 -4.53 -3.43
C LEU A 8 5.76 -5.93 -2.85
N GLU A 9 5.44 -6.93 -3.68
CA GLU A 9 5.28 -8.32 -3.24
C GLU A 9 6.61 -8.98 -2.81
N ALA A 10 7.75 -8.44 -3.23
CA ALA A 10 9.07 -8.89 -2.75
C ALA A 10 9.41 -8.38 -1.35
N ILE A 11 8.65 -7.42 -0.81
CA ILE A 11 8.83 -6.92 0.56
C ILE A 11 8.17 -7.93 1.52
N PRO A 12 8.91 -8.52 2.47
CA PRO A 12 8.37 -9.58 3.33
C PRO A 12 7.23 -9.13 4.24
N SER A 13 7.13 -7.82 4.50
CA SER A 13 6.06 -7.20 5.28
C SER A 13 4.76 -6.96 4.48
N VAL A 14 4.75 -7.28 3.17
CA VAL A 14 3.60 -7.15 2.29
C VAL A 14 2.95 -8.52 2.12
N GLU A 15 1.67 -8.63 2.50
CA GLU A 15 0.89 -9.86 2.30
C GLU A 15 0.26 -9.89 0.91
N SER A 16 -0.21 -8.74 0.42
CA SER A 16 -0.70 -8.61 -0.96
C SER A 16 -0.58 -7.17 -1.45
N ALA A 17 -0.28 -7.02 -2.75
CA ALA A 17 -0.24 -5.73 -3.41
C ALA A 17 -1.12 -5.73 -4.69
N GLU A 18 -2.11 -4.86 -4.71
CA GLU A 18 -2.94 -4.59 -5.88
C GLU A 18 -2.50 -3.27 -6.50
N VAL A 19 -1.94 -3.32 -7.72
CA VAL A 19 -1.41 -2.13 -8.40
C VAL A 19 -2.26 -1.84 -9.63
N THR A 20 -2.83 -0.63 -9.66
CA THR A 20 -3.55 -0.08 -10.81
C THR A 20 -2.71 1.02 -11.49
N LEU A 21 -3.27 1.67 -12.52
CA LEU A 21 -2.63 2.83 -13.16
C LEU A 21 -2.60 4.08 -12.26
N ASN A 22 -3.52 4.18 -11.30
CA ASN A 22 -3.73 5.40 -10.52
C ASN A 22 -3.29 5.24 -9.06
N PHE A 23 -3.40 4.04 -8.50
CA PHE A 23 -3.07 3.77 -7.10
C PHE A 23 -2.58 2.34 -6.90
N ALA A 24 -1.83 2.14 -5.82
CA ALA A 24 -1.47 0.83 -5.31
C ALA A 24 -2.13 0.64 -3.94
N LYS A 25 -2.83 -0.47 -3.75
CA LYS A 25 -3.37 -0.90 -2.47
C LYS A 25 -2.49 -2.02 -1.94
N ILE A 26 -1.95 -1.84 -0.74
CA ILE A 26 -1.08 -2.80 -0.08
C ILE A 26 -1.81 -3.28 1.17
N ASN A 27 -1.88 -4.60 1.36
CA ASN A 27 -2.32 -5.21 2.61
C ASN A 27 -1.10 -5.85 3.28
N GLY A 28 -0.94 -5.59 4.57
CA GLY A 28 0.19 -6.06 5.39
C GLY A 28 0.62 -5.00 6.40
N GLU A 29 1.56 -5.36 7.27
CA GLU A 29 2.10 -4.48 8.32
C GLU A 29 3.39 -3.79 7.83
N SER A 30 3.31 -3.08 6.71
CA SER A 30 4.46 -2.32 6.18
C SER A 30 4.33 -0.83 6.49
N ASP A 31 5.42 -0.22 6.98
CA ASP A 31 5.51 1.24 7.08
C ASP A 31 5.45 1.84 5.65
N ALA A 32 4.55 2.80 5.44
CA ALA A 32 4.35 3.46 4.16
C ALA A 32 5.66 4.01 3.58
N ARG A 33 6.61 4.45 4.44
CA ARG A 33 7.92 4.95 4.01
C ARG A 33 8.76 3.88 3.32
N VAL A 34 8.78 2.65 3.86
CA VAL A 34 9.54 1.53 3.28
C VAL A 34 8.99 1.19 1.88
N LEU A 35 7.67 1.19 1.74
CA LEU A 35 7.00 0.93 0.46
C LEU A 35 7.32 2.03 -0.56
N ILE A 36 7.27 3.30 -0.15
CA ILE A 36 7.58 4.44 -1.01
C ILE A 36 9.04 4.40 -1.46
N GLU A 37 9.98 4.17 -0.55
CA GLU A 37 11.41 4.07 -0.87
C GLU A 37 11.70 2.94 -1.85
N ALA A 38 11.08 1.77 -1.67
CA ALA A 38 11.25 0.66 -2.61
C ALA A 38 10.80 1.01 -4.03
N ILE A 39 9.68 1.73 -4.16
CA ILE A 39 9.18 2.18 -5.47
C ILE A 39 10.08 3.27 -6.07
N VAL A 40 10.56 4.22 -5.25
CA VAL A 40 11.49 5.28 -5.67
C VAL A 40 12.83 4.70 -6.13
N ASN A 41 13.38 3.73 -5.40
CA ASN A 41 14.62 3.04 -5.76
C ASN A 41 14.50 2.26 -7.08
N ALA A 42 13.29 1.84 -7.44
CA ALA A 42 13.01 1.23 -8.73
C ALA A 42 12.79 2.24 -9.86
N GLY A 43 12.92 3.54 -9.59
CA GLY A 43 12.79 4.62 -10.57
C GLY A 43 11.36 5.11 -10.80
N TYR A 44 10.43 4.83 -9.87
CA TYR A 44 9.03 5.27 -9.96
C TYR A 44 8.69 6.24 -8.83
N GLY A 45 7.84 7.24 -9.10
CA GLY A 45 7.32 8.12 -8.06
C GLY A 45 6.21 7.43 -7.26
N ALA A 46 6.33 7.43 -5.93
CA ALA A 46 5.28 6.98 -5.02
C ALA A 46 5.07 7.98 -3.88
N GLN A 47 3.84 8.13 -3.44
CA GLN A 47 3.48 8.97 -2.30
C GLN A 47 2.33 8.31 -1.53
N ALA A 48 2.29 8.53 -0.21
CA ALA A 48 1.21 7.99 0.61
C ALA A 48 -0.12 8.64 0.19
N ALA A 49 -1.09 7.80 -0.19
CA ALA A 49 -2.46 8.26 -0.42
C ALA A 49 -3.16 8.46 0.93
N GLN A 50 -3.80 9.61 1.12
CA GLN A 50 -4.75 9.80 2.22
C GLN A 50 -6.14 9.39 1.75
N PRO A 51 -6.87 8.56 2.52
CA PRO A 51 -8.26 8.28 2.20
C PRO A 51 -9.08 9.57 2.31
N ASP A 52 -9.96 9.82 1.34
CA ASP A 52 -10.82 11.00 1.32
C ASP A 52 -11.76 11.05 2.55
N PHE A 53 -12.08 9.89 3.09
CA PHE A 53 -12.96 9.75 4.26
C PHE A 53 -12.41 8.72 5.22
N VAL A 54 -12.20 9.14 6.47
CA VAL A 54 -11.97 8.25 7.61
C VAL A 54 -13.26 8.17 8.41
N LEU A 55 -13.87 6.99 8.46
CA LEU A 55 -15.12 6.78 9.19
C LEU A 55 -14.82 6.34 10.63
N SER A 56 -15.27 7.12 11.60
CA SER A 56 -15.32 6.68 13.01
C SER A 56 -16.54 5.80 13.22
N LEU A 57 -16.33 4.51 13.46
CA LEU A 57 -17.39 3.55 13.72
C LEU A 57 -17.56 3.38 15.24
N SER A 58 -18.80 3.54 15.72
CA SER A 58 -19.19 3.26 17.11
C SER A 58 -20.30 2.21 17.12
N GLY A 59 -20.19 1.17 17.95
CA GLY A 59 -21.23 0.14 18.10
C GLY A 59 -21.02 -1.14 17.26
N LEU A 60 -19.81 -1.39 16.76
CA LEU A 60 -19.43 -2.69 16.19
C LEU A 60 -19.31 -3.74 17.31
N SER A 61 -20.44 -4.16 17.89
CA SER A 61 -20.49 -5.36 18.70
C SER A 61 -20.22 -6.55 17.79
N CYS A 62 -19.00 -7.09 17.82
CA CYS A 62 -18.74 -8.46 17.40
C CYS A 62 -19.52 -9.37 18.36
N GLY A 63 -20.67 -9.86 17.91
CA GLY A 63 -21.40 -10.95 18.56
C GLY A 63 -20.97 -12.28 17.95
#